data_AF-A0A7S2LZJ6-F1
#
_entry.id   AF-A0A7S2LZJ6-F1
#
_cell.length_a   1.000
_cell.length_b   1.000
_cell.length_c   1.000
_cell.angle_alpha   90.00
_cell.angle_beta   90.00
_cell.angle_gamma   90.00
#
_symmetry.space_group_name_H-M   'P 1'
#
loop_
_entity.id
_entity.type
_entity.pdbx_description
1 polymer ?
#
loop_
_entity_poly.entity_id
_entity_poly.type
_entity_poly.pdbx_seq_one_letter_code
_entity_poly.pdbx_strand_id
1 'polypeptide(L)'
;DAAKTTIAPMSQFLVNSVDKYNAIDVMTIALPNLQQIEIGYLGSGHKYIDGYDPDERMAAETINFISHDIEIICNFEMLRSLVVHFAPLNGRYPLLFNFPLLNKLSFTTNWKLKWDLEELA
;
A
#
# COMPACT_ATOMS: atom_id res chain seq x y z
N ASP A 1 -25.14 29.58 -8.59
CA ASP A 1 -24.15 28.74 -9.29
C ASP A 1 -23.81 27.57 -8.38
N ALA A 2 -24.50 26.44 -8.57
CA ALA A 2 -24.33 25.27 -7.72
C ALA A 2 -23.29 24.37 -8.39
N ALA A 3 -22.07 24.35 -7.84
CA ALA A 3 -21.10 23.33 -8.17
C ALA A 3 -21.74 21.97 -7.89
N LYS A 4 -22.15 21.29 -8.96
CA LYS A 4 -22.50 19.87 -8.96
C LYS A 4 -21.18 19.11 -8.76
N THR A 5 -20.67 19.14 -7.53
CA THR A 5 -19.53 18.31 -7.13
C THR A 5 -20.02 16.88 -7.24
N THR A 6 -19.67 16.25 -8.36
CA THR A 6 -20.03 14.87 -8.63
C THR A 6 -19.23 14.05 -7.62
N ILE A 7 -19.88 13.67 -6.52
CA ILE A 7 -19.38 12.67 -5.58
C ILE A 7 -19.43 11.35 -6.34
N ALA A 8 -18.43 11.12 -7.20
CA ALA A 8 -18.20 9.81 -7.77
C ALA A 8 -17.87 8.87 -6.59
N PRO A 9 -18.50 7.69 -6.51
CA PRO A 9 -18.27 6.79 -5.41
C PRO A 9 -16.80 6.40 -5.38
N MET A 10 -16.28 6.29 -4.15
CA MET A 10 -14.94 5.85 -3.78
C MET A 10 -14.55 4.62 -4.61
N SER A 11 -13.90 4.83 -5.76
CA SER A 11 -13.47 3.74 -6.62
C SER A 11 -12.23 3.15 -5.96
N GLN A 12 -12.43 2.15 -5.12
CA GLN A 12 -11.35 1.37 -4.54
C GLN A 12 -10.42 0.88 -5.64
N PHE A 13 -9.14 1.25 -5.56
CA PHE A 13 -8.12 0.75 -6.48
C PHE A 13 -7.41 -0.45 -5.84
N LEU A 14 -7.71 -1.65 -6.36
CA LEU A 14 -7.12 -2.89 -5.89
C LEU A 14 -5.86 -3.24 -6.69
N VAL A 15 -4.70 -3.23 -6.05
CA VAL A 15 -3.40 -3.63 -6.57
C VAL A 15 -3.12 -5.09 -6.18
N ASN A 16 -3.49 -6.03 -7.06
CA ASN A 16 -3.34 -7.48 -6.85
C ASN A 16 -2.69 -8.20 -8.04
N SER A 17 -1.92 -7.47 -8.83
CA SER A 17 -1.11 -8.00 -9.92
C SER A 17 0.03 -7.04 -10.24
N VAL A 18 1.09 -7.57 -10.87
CA VAL A 18 2.21 -6.75 -11.34
C VAL A 18 1.76 -5.67 -12.32
N ASP A 19 0.82 -5.97 -13.23
CA ASP A 19 0.31 -4.97 -14.17
C ASP A 19 -0.36 -3.79 -13.46
N LYS A 20 -1.13 -4.06 -12.39
CA LYS A 20 -1.77 -3.01 -11.61
C LYS A 20 -0.79 -2.25 -10.74
N TYR A 21 0.25 -2.93 -10.23
CA TYR A 21 1.34 -2.28 -9.52
C TYR A 21 2.07 -1.29 -10.44
N ASN A 22 2.43 -1.72 -11.65
CA ASN A 22 3.07 -0.88 -12.66
C ASN A 22 2.17 0.30 -13.10
N ALA A 23 0.86 0.15 -12.98
CA ALA A 23 -0.10 1.20 -13.29
C ALA A 23 -0.25 2.26 -12.17
N ILE A 24 0.28 2.03 -10.96
CA ILE A 24 0.07 2.95 -9.82
C ILE A 24 0.48 4.37 -10.19
N ASP A 25 1.66 4.55 -10.77
CA ASP A 25 2.20 5.88 -11.08
C ASP A 25 1.28 6.65 -12.04
N VAL A 26 0.76 5.96 -13.06
CA VAL A 26 -0.23 6.54 -13.99
C VAL A 26 -1.53 6.89 -13.28
N MET A 27 -1.96 6.07 -12.30
CA MET A 27 -3.18 6.30 -11.54
C MET A 27 -3.12 7.52 -10.63
N THR A 28 -1.92 7.94 -10.18
CA THR A 28 -1.78 9.20 -9.43
C THR A 28 -2.22 10.41 -10.26
N ILE A 29 -1.98 10.37 -11.57
CA ILE A 29 -2.34 11.42 -12.53
C ILE A 29 -3.80 11.24 -12.99
N ALA A 30 -4.20 10.01 -13.29
CA ALA A 30 -5.53 9.72 -13.83
C ALA A 30 -6.64 9.84 -12.76
N LEU A 31 -6.31 9.58 -11.49
CA LEU A 31 -7.24 9.57 -10.35
C LEU A 31 -6.69 10.41 -9.18
N PRO A 32 -6.54 11.74 -9.34
CA PRO A 32 -5.96 12.60 -8.31
C PRO A 32 -6.81 12.68 -7.03
N ASN A 33 -8.09 12.30 -7.11
CA ASN A 33 -9.02 12.26 -5.99
C ASN A 33 -9.22 10.85 -5.43
N LEU A 34 -8.34 9.89 -5.76
CA LEU A 34 -8.45 8.52 -5.25
C LEU A 34 -8.26 8.51 -3.72
N GLN A 35 -9.26 7.97 -3.02
CA GLN A 35 -9.28 7.96 -1.55
C GLN A 35 -9.10 6.58 -0.94
N GLN A 36 -9.15 5.51 -1.74
CA GLN A 36 -9.14 4.14 -1.25
C GLN A 36 -8.24 3.26 -2.11
N ILE A 37 -7.27 2.63 -1.46
CA ILE A 37 -6.37 1.66 -2.08
C ILE A 37 -6.41 0.37 -1.28
N GLU A 38 -6.49 -0.74 -1.98
CA GLU A 38 -6.19 -2.06 -1.43
C GLU A 38 -4.95 -2.62 -2.10
N ILE A 39 -3.96 -2.97 -1.30
CA ILE A 39 -2.72 -3.61 -1.72
C ILE A 39 -2.80 -5.09 -1.35
N GLY A 40 -2.46 -5.97 -2.28
CA GLY A 40 -2.43 -7.39 -2.00
C GLY A 40 -1.37 -8.18 -2.73
N TYR A 41 -1.58 -9.50 -2.79
CA TYR A 41 -0.67 -10.43 -3.41
C TYR A 41 -0.52 -10.17 -4.91
N LEU A 42 0.72 -10.00 -5.38
CA LEU A 42 1.03 -9.68 -6.78
C LEU A 42 1.26 -10.92 -7.65
N GLY A 43 1.29 -12.12 -7.05
CA GLY A 43 1.62 -13.37 -7.73
C GLY A 43 2.89 -14.03 -7.19
N SER A 44 3.14 -15.25 -7.63
CA SER A 44 4.29 -16.06 -7.16
C SER A 44 5.61 -15.43 -7.60
N GLY A 45 6.63 -15.48 -6.74
CA GLY A 45 7.94 -14.90 -7.02
C GLY A 45 8.00 -13.37 -6.89
N HIS A 46 6.94 -12.73 -6.39
CA HIS A 46 6.91 -11.30 -6.12
C HIS A 46 6.79 -11.01 -4.62
N LYS A 47 7.49 -9.97 -4.17
CA LYS A 47 7.34 -9.40 -2.83
C LYS A 47 7.37 -7.89 -2.85
N TYR A 48 7.06 -7.26 -1.73
CA TYR A 48 7.44 -5.86 -1.52
C TYR A 48 8.85 -5.78 -0.97
N ILE A 49 9.54 -4.65 -1.19
CA ILE A 49 10.85 -4.37 -0.59
C ILE A 49 10.76 -4.57 0.92
N ASP A 50 11.71 -5.28 1.51
CA ASP A 50 11.78 -5.49 2.95
C ASP A 50 11.92 -4.13 3.67
N GLY A 51 11.07 -3.88 4.65
CA GLY A 51 11.10 -2.67 5.49
C GLY A 51 12.18 -2.74 6.57
N TYR A 52 12.16 -1.77 7.49
CA TYR A 52 13.13 -1.71 8.59
C TYR A 52 12.97 -2.90 9.54
N ASP A 53 14.10 -3.47 9.99
CA ASP A 53 14.14 -4.64 10.87
C ASP A 53 13.26 -5.80 10.33
N PRO A 54 13.55 -6.35 9.14
CA PRO A 54 12.75 -7.44 8.57
C PRO A 54 12.92 -8.75 9.34
N ASP A 55 11.98 -9.69 9.15
CA ASP A 55 12.20 -11.09 9.55
C ASP A 55 13.30 -11.69 8.66
N GLU A 56 14.46 -11.99 9.25
CA GLU A 56 15.64 -12.48 8.54
C GLU A 56 15.38 -13.79 7.78
N ARG A 57 14.56 -14.67 8.36
CA ARG A 57 14.21 -15.96 7.73
C ARG A 57 13.40 -15.71 6.47
N MET A 58 12.39 -14.84 6.54
CA MET A 58 11.59 -14.46 5.36
C MET A 58 12.45 -13.75 4.30
N ALA A 59 13.35 -12.86 4.71
CA ALA A 59 14.25 -12.17 3.80
C ALA A 59 15.14 -13.16 3.04
N ALA A 60 15.68 -14.17 3.74
CA ALA A 60 16.47 -15.24 3.14
C ALA A 60 15.62 -16.16 2.21
N GLU A 61 14.43 -16.57 2.65
CA GLU A 61 13.52 -17.43 1.88
C GLU A 61 13.04 -16.78 0.58
N THR A 62 12.94 -15.44 0.57
CA THR A 62 12.42 -14.66 -0.56
C THR A 62 13.50 -13.84 -1.28
N ILE A 63 14.79 -14.16 -1.07
CA ILE A 63 15.91 -13.40 -1.63
C ILE A 63 15.91 -13.33 -3.17
N ASN A 64 15.36 -14.36 -3.82
CA ASN A 64 15.27 -14.46 -5.28
C ASN A 64 13.95 -13.91 -5.84
N PHE A 65 13.08 -13.35 -5.00
CA PHE A 65 11.81 -12.79 -5.47
C PHE A 65 12.05 -11.39 -6.05
N ILE A 66 11.22 -11.01 -7.02
CA ILE A 66 11.20 -9.64 -7.54
C ILE A 66 10.52 -8.76 -6.49
N SER A 67 11.26 -7.77 -5.99
CA SER A 67 10.79 -6.81 -5.01
C SER A 67 10.14 -5.60 -5.68
N HIS A 68 9.01 -5.17 -5.12
CA HIS A 68 8.25 -4.00 -5.53
C HIS A 68 8.29 -2.95 -4.44
N ASP A 69 8.46 -1.69 -4.80
CA ASP A 69 8.44 -0.59 -3.86
C ASP A 69 7.00 -0.27 -3.44
N ILE A 70 6.69 -0.44 -2.15
CA ILE A 70 5.39 -0.08 -1.60
C ILE A 70 5.25 1.45 -1.45
N GLU A 71 6.36 2.19 -1.34
CA GLU A 71 6.34 3.63 -1.07
C GLU A 71 5.72 4.44 -2.21
N ILE A 72 5.57 3.85 -3.39
CA ILE A 72 4.88 4.46 -4.53
C ILE A 72 3.43 4.89 -4.21
N ILE A 73 2.79 4.28 -3.20
CA ILE A 73 1.45 4.72 -2.75
C ILE A 73 1.44 6.07 -2.02
N CYS A 74 2.60 6.58 -1.60
CA CYS A 74 2.73 7.91 -0.99
C CYS A 74 2.32 9.05 -1.94
N ASN A 75 2.29 8.78 -3.25
CA ASN A 75 1.89 9.75 -4.27
C ASN A 75 0.37 10.06 -4.26
N PHE A 76 -0.44 9.34 -3.47
CA PHE A 76 -1.87 9.60 -3.35
C PHE A 76 -2.19 10.56 -2.19
N GLU A 77 -2.17 11.86 -2.47
CA GLU A 77 -2.41 12.93 -1.48
C GLU A 77 -3.80 12.87 -0.81
N MET A 78 -4.80 12.32 -1.51
CA MET A 78 -6.18 12.23 -1.04
C MET A 78 -6.51 10.87 -0.38
N LEU A 79 -5.51 10.02 -0.14
CA LEU A 79 -5.70 8.69 0.43
C LEU A 79 -6.27 8.76 1.85
N ARG A 80 -7.45 8.15 2.04
CA ARG A 80 -8.15 8.07 3.34
C ARG A 80 -8.19 6.67 3.89
N SER A 81 -8.29 5.67 3.02
CA SER A 81 -8.32 4.26 3.39
C SER A 81 -7.23 3.50 2.67
N LEU A 82 -6.34 2.89 3.45
CA LEU A 82 -5.36 1.93 2.99
C LEU A 82 -5.68 0.56 3.60
N VAL A 83 -5.94 -0.41 2.72
CA VAL A 83 -6.11 -1.80 3.10
C VAL A 83 -4.94 -2.59 2.55
N VAL A 84 -4.32 -3.42 3.38
CA VAL A 84 -3.23 -4.31 3.00
C VAL A 84 -3.69 -5.74 3.29
N HIS A 85 -3.82 -6.55 2.24
CA HIS A 85 -4.49 -7.85 2.29
C HIS A 85 -3.67 -8.93 1.58
N PHE A 86 -3.17 -9.92 2.33
CA PHE A 86 -2.25 -10.95 1.79
C PHE A 86 -1.03 -10.38 1.03
N ALA A 87 -0.63 -9.14 1.30
CA ALA A 87 0.55 -8.54 0.69
C ALA A 87 1.82 -9.12 1.35
N PRO A 88 2.81 -9.58 0.58
CA PRO A 88 4.09 -10.08 1.10
C PRO A 88 5.00 -8.93 1.56
N LEU A 89 4.58 -8.23 2.63
CA LEU A 89 5.36 -7.23 3.35
C LEU A 89 6.19 -7.90 4.44
N ASN A 90 7.37 -7.35 4.73
CA ASN A 90 8.27 -7.89 5.74
C ASN A 90 9.05 -6.78 6.44
N GLY A 91 8.87 -6.61 7.75
CA GLY A 91 9.49 -5.53 8.54
C GLY A 91 8.55 -4.36 8.84
N ARG A 92 9.14 -3.21 9.17
CA ARG A 92 8.45 -1.95 9.51
C ARG A 92 8.41 -1.00 8.32
N TYR A 93 7.27 -0.32 8.13
CA TYR A 93 7.07 0.68 7.08
C TYR A 93 6.46 1.95 7.66
N PRO A 94 7.28 2.86 8.25
CA PRO A 94 6.80 4.09 8.90
C PRO A 94 5.89 4.94 8.01
N LEU A 95 6.19 5.02 6.71
CA LEU A 95 5.39 5.76 5.73
C LEU A 95 3.91 5.36 5.66
N LEU A 96 3.55 4.10 6.01
CA LEU A 96 2.16 3.65 6.00
C LEU A 96 1.31 4.35 7.05
N PHE A 97 1.97 4.99 8.02
CA PHE A 97 1.36 5.74 9.13
C PHE A 97 1.39 7.26 8.90
N ASN A 98 2.15 7.75 7.91
CA ASN A 98 2.40 9.18 7.71
C ASN A 98 1.60 9.79 6.54
N PHE A 99 0.38 9.31 6.31
CA PHE A 99 -0.51 9.85 5.28
C PHE A 99 -1.39 10.98 5.86
N PRO A 100 -1.36 12.21 5.30
CA PRO A 100 -2.04 13.37 5.90
C PRO A 100 -3.55 13.22 6.11
N LEU A 101 -4.23 12.43 5.26
CA LEU A 101 -5.68 12.28 5.26
C LEU A 101 -6.15 10.86 5.63
N LEU A 102 -5.23 9.98 6.01
CA LEU A 102 -5.54 8.58 6.30
C LEU A 102 -6.34 8.49 7.59
N ASN A 103 -7.54 7.95 7.49
CA ASN A 103 -8.44 7.72 8.62
C ASN A 103 -8.75 6.22 8.84
N LYS A 104 -8.32 5.37 7.89
CA LYS A 104 -8.44 3.93 7.99
C LYS A 104 -7.17 3.28 7.45
N LEU A 105 -6.43 2.64 8.34
CA LEU A 105 -5.37 1.71 8.00
C LEU A 105 -5.78 0.32 8.46
N SER A 106 -5.80 -0.65 7.55
CA SER A 106 -6.21 -2.01 7.86
C SER A 106 -5.26 -3.01 7.27
N PHE A 107 -4.76 -3.92 8.11
CA PHE A 107 -3.99 -5.08 7.69
C PHE A 107 -4.84 -6.32 7.91
N THR A 108 -5.17 -7.01 6.83
CA THR A 108 -5.83 -8.31 6.89
C THR A 108 -4.82 -9.36 6.48
N THR A 109 -4.75 -10.42 7.30
CA THR A 109 -3.96 -11.65 7.06
C THR A 109 -2.44 -11.48 6.96
N ASN A 110 -1.91 -10.29 7.28
CA ASN A 110 -0.48 -10.00 7.25
C ASN A 110 0.16 -10.16 8.65
N TRP A 111 0.97 -11.22 8.82
CA TRP A 111 1.56 -11.62 10.11
C TRP A 111 3.02 -11.19 10.28
N LYS A 112 3.58 -10.48 9.29
CA LYS A 112 5.00 -10.11 9.22
C LYS A 112 5.28 -8.62 9.38
N LEU A 113 4.23 -7.81 9.42
CA LEU A 113 4.37 -6.40 9.73
C LEU A 113 4.75 -6.26 11.20
N LYS A 114 5.90 -5.64 11.46
CA LYS A 114 6.26 -5.21 12.80
C LYS A 114 5.64 -3.83 13.01
N TRP A 115 4.99 -3.65 14.16
CA TRP A 115 4.42 -2.36 14.53
C TRP A 115 5.52 -1.50 15.12
N ASP A 116 5.74 -0.36 14.51
CA ASP A 116 6.48 0.70 15.18
C ASP A 116 5.47 1.52 15.98
N LEU A 117 5.37 1.24 17.27
CA LEU A 117 4.42 1.94 18.14
C LEU A 117 4.87 3.39 18.40
N GLU A 118 6.13 3.73 18.11
CA GLU A 118 6.62 5.12 18.17
C GLU A 118 5.95 5.99 17.10
N GLU A 119 5.49 5.39 15.99
CA GLU A 119 4.83 6.09 14.88
C GLU A 119 3.33 6.34 15.13
N LEU A 120 2.76 5.80 16.23
CA LEU A 120 1.36 6.02 16.64
C LEU A 120 1.22 7.06 17.77
N ALA A 121 2.33 7.63 18.25
CA ALA A 121 2.39 8.51 19.43
C ALA A 121 2.29 10.01 19.09
#